data_AF-A0AAW9II69-F1
#
_entry.id   AF-A0AAW9II69-F1
#
_cell.length_a   1.000
_cell.length_b   1.000
_cell.length_c   1.000
_cell.angle_alpha   90.00
_cell.angle_beta   90.00
_cell.angle_gamma   90.00
#
_symmetry.space_group_name_H-M   'P 1'
#
loop_
_entity.id
_entity.type
_entity.pdbx_description
1 polymer ?
#
loop_
_entity_poly.entity_id
_entity_poly.type
_entity_poly.pdbx_seq_one_letter_code
_entity_poly.pdbx_strand_id
1 'polypeptide(L)'
;HLYGYIGKEEIARGSRNNQSIFVNGRYIKNKTIVAAMENAFKSFATVNKFPFFVLFLEVYPEFVDVNIHPTKAEIKFKEDRGIFKKVFDAVHKAFRSEVFNDFYIPEEEKEQKDEVPTEVVEEISFNINLNDTYSGNLPLS
;
A
#
# COMPACT_ATOMS: atom_id res chain seq x y z
N HIS A 1 -18.40 2.78 -11.81
CA HIS A 1 -17.44 1.93 -11.09
C HIS A 1 -16.04 2.12 -11.69
N LEU A 2 -14.96 1.94 -10.93
CA LEU A 2 -13.57 2.13 -11.39
C LEU A 2 -12.71 0.99 -10.83
N TYR A 3 -11.99 0.30 -11.71
CA TYR A 3 -11.09 -0.81 -11.35
C TYR A 3 -9.98 -0.95 -12.40
N GLY A 4 -8.95 -1.72 -12.09
CA GLY A 4 -7.84 -1.96 -13.00
C GLY A 4 -6.55 -2.31 -12.28
N TYR A 5 -5.45 -2.23 -13.02
CA TYR A 5 -4.11 -2.52 -12.54
C TYR A 5 -3.17 -1.39 -12.91
N ILE A 6 -2.26 -1.07 -11.99
CA ILE A 6 -1.16 -0.15 -12.22
C ILE A 6 0.14 -0.80 -11.79
N GLY A 7 1.18 -0.59 -12.60
CA GLY A 7 2.51 -1.11 -12.34
C GLY A 7 3.24 -0.29 -11.28
N LYS A 8 4.05 -0.99 -10.47
CA LYS A 8 5.01 -0.35 -9.56
C LYS A 8 6.05 0.48 -10.32
N GLU A 9 6.74 1.36 -9.60
CA GLU A 9 7.79 2.21 -10.16
C GLU A 9 8.93 1.45 -10.85
N GLU A 10 9.21 0.22 -10.41
CA GLU A 10 10.21 -0.67 -11.03
C GLU A 10 9.89 -1.00 -12.49
N ILE A 11 8.61 -1.11 -12.84
CA ILE A 11 8.17 -1.45 -14.19
C ILE A 11 7.71 -0.23 -14.99
N ALA A 12 7.89 0.97 -14.45
CA ALA A 12 7.65 2.20 -15.19
C ALA A 12 8.57 2.29 -16.43
N ARG A 13 8.10 3.00 -17.47
CA ARG A 13 8.75 3.04 -18.79
C ARG A 13 9.03 4.47 -19.22
N GLY A 14 9.98 4.63 -20.15
CA GLY A 14 10.27 5.93 -20.78
C GLY A 14 9.24 6.38 -21.83
N SER A 15 8.23 5.55 -22.14
CA SER A 15 7.18 5.87 -23.12
C SER A 15 5.78 5.58 -22.57
N ARG A 16 4.77 6.20 -23.19
CA ARG A 16 3.34 6.07 -22.84
C ARG A 16 2.64 4.91 -23.54
N ASN A 17 3.39 4.00 -24.18
CA ASN A 17 2.80 2.97 -25.05
C ASN A 17 1.98 1.93 -24.28
N ASN A 18 2.21 1.79 -22.96
CA ASN A 18 1.57 0.79 -22.12
C ASN A 18 0.49 1.38 -21.20
N GLN A 19 -0.28 2.31 -21.74
CA GLN A 19 -1.40 2.96 -21.04
C GLN A 19 -2.70 2.59 -21.77
N SER A 20 -3.52 1.77 -21.13
CA SER A 20 -4.79 1.32 -21.70
C SER A 20 -5.97 1.78 -20.84
N ILE A 21 -6.97 2.36 -21.49
CA ILE A 21 -8.19 2.84 -20.84
C ILE A 21 -9.38 2.22 -21.55
N PHE A 22 -10.28 1.65 -20.76
CA PHE A 22 -11.52 1.08 -21.22
C PHE A 22 -12.69 1.77 -20.52
N VAL A 23 -13.67 2.21 -21.29
CA VAL A 23 -14.92 2.79 -20.76
C VAL A 23 -16.08 1.97 -21.32
N ASN A 24 -16.90 1.40 -20.44
CA ASN A 24 -18.02 0.52 -20.81
C ASN A 24 -17.59 -0.59 -21.81
N GLY A 25 -16.42 -1.20 -21.57
CA GLY A 25 -15.86 -2.28 -22.40
C GLY A 25 -15.18 -1.83 -23.70
N ARG A 26 -15.14 -0.53 -24.02
CA ARG A 26 -14.49 -0.03 -25.24
C ARG A 26 -13.14 0.59 -24.94
N TYR A 27 -12.13 0.25 -25.74
CA TYR A 27 -10.84 0.93 -25.69
C TYR A 27 -10.98 2.38 -26.15
N ILE A 28 -10.48 3.31 -25.34
CA ILE A 28 -10.56 4.75 -25.61
C ILE A 28 -9.24 5.45 -25.38
N LYS A 29 -9.10 6.61 -26.00
CA LYS A 29 -8.02 7.56 -25.68
C LYS A 29 -8.62 8.77 -24.99
N ASN A 30 -8.21 9.02 -23.75
CA ASN A 30 -8.66 10.19 -23.01
C ASN A 30 -7.50 10.83 -22.25
N LYS A 31 -7.18 12.07 -22.62
CA LYS A 31 -6.04 12.82 -22.06
C LYS A 31 -6.23 13.16 -20.58
N THR A 32 -7.47 13.41 -20.15
CA THR A 32 -7.80 13.74 -18.77
C THR A 32 -7.48 12.58 -17.83
N ILE A 33 -7.89 11.36 -18.20
CA ILE A 33 -7.59 10.15 -17.44
C ILE A 33 -6.07 9.90 -17.43
N VAL A 34 -5.39 9.99 -18.58
CA VAL A 34 -3.93 9.82 -18.64
C VAL A 34 -3.22 10.82 -17.71
N ALA A 35 -3.61 12.09 -17.75
CA ALA A 35 -3.04 13.11 -16.88
C ALA A 35 -3.29 12.83 -15.39
N ALA A 36 -4.48 12.33 -15.03
CA ALA A 36 -4.80 11.96 -13.65
C ALA A 36 -3.92 10.80 -13.15
N MET A 37 -3.79 9.73 -13.96
CA MET A 37 -2.93 8.59 -13.67
C MET A 37 -1.46 9.02 -13.50
N GLU A 38 -0.94 9.81 -14.43
CA GLU A 38 0.45 10.29 -14.40
C GLU A 38 0.72 11.22 -13.22
N ASN A 39 -0.21 12.13 -12.90
CA ASN A 39 -0.02 13.04 -11.79
C ASN A 39 -0.10 12.32 -10.44
N ALA A 40 -0.98 11.32 -10.29
CA ALA A 40 -1.01 10.51 -9.07
C ALA A 40 0.27 9.67 -8.93
N PHE A 41 0.79 9.15 -10.04
CA PHE A 41 2.01 8.32 -10.05
C PHE A 41 3.28 9.10 -9.72
N LYS A 42 3.40 10.36 -10.19
CA LYS A 42 4.56 11.22 -9.92
C LYS A 42 4.88 11.43 -8.45
N SER A 43 3.89 11.31 -7.56
CA SER A 43 4.12 11.39 -6.11
C SER A 43 4.94 10.21 -5.55
N PHE A 44 5.07 9.11 -6.31
CA PHE A 44 5.71 7.87 -5.88
C PHE A 44 6.83 7.40 -6.82
N ALA A 45 7.10 8.14 -7.90
CA ALA A 45 7.92 7.72 -9.02
C ALA A 45 9.09 8.66 -9.31
N THR A 46 10.14 8.15 -9.94
CA THR A 46 11.30 8.93 -10.35
C THR A 46 10.95 9.81 -11.55
N VAL A 47 11.64 10.96 -11.69
CA VAL A 47 11.45 11.90 -12.79
C VAL A 47 11.59 11.21 -14.16
N ASN A 48 10.77 11.62 -15.14
CA ASN A 48 10.74 11.15 -16.53
C ASN A 48 10.30 9.70 -16.78
N LYS A 49 9.61 9.07 -15.83
CA LYS A 49 8.96 7.78 -16.07
C LYS A 49 7.44 7.88 -16.19
N PHE A 50 6.86 6.96 -16.96
CA PHE A 50 5.41 6.83 -17.16
C PHE A 50 4.91 5.51 -16.58
N PRO A 51 3.73 5.52 -15.93
CA PRO A 51 3.16 4.30 -15.37
C PRO A 51 2.70 3.36 -16.48
N PHE A 52 2.89 2.06 -16.24
CA PHE A 52 2.18 0.98 -16.93
C PHE A 52 0.80 0.83 -16.28
N PHE A 53 -0.29 0.91 -17.03
CA PHE A 53 -1.61 0.66 -16.44
C PHE A 53 -2.65 0.16 -17.43
N VAL A 54 -3.65 -0.52 -16.87
CA VAL A 54 -4.90 -0.86 -17.52
C VAL A 54 -6.04 -0.40 -16.61
N LEU A 55 -6.85 0.55 -17.08
CA LEU A 55 -7.96 1.13 -16.32
C LEU A 55 -9.29 0.79 -16.98
N PHE A 56 -10.26 0.34 -16.18
CA PHE A 56 -11.63 0.11 -16.59
C PHE A 56 -12.57 1.06 -15.84
N LEU A 57 -13.45 1.70 -16.60
CA LEU A 57 -14.42 2.66 -16.09
C LEU A 57 -15.81 2.27 -16.56
N GLU A 58 -16.73 2.14 -15.61
CA GLU A 58 -18.15 1.93 -15.90
C GLU A 58 -18.90 3.19 -15.52
N VAL A 59 -19.53 3.81 -16.51
CA VAL A 59 -20.20 5.09 -16.37
C VAL A 59 -21.53 5.03 -17.10
N TYR A 60 -22.59 5.57 -16.50
CA TYR A 60 -23.89 5.63 -17.17
C TYR A 60 -23.77 6.44 -18.47
N PRO A 61 -24.39 5.97 -19.57
CA PRO A 61 -24.31 6.62 -20.88
C PRO A 61 -24.68 8.10 -20.87
N GLU A 62 -25.58 8.51 -19.98
CA GLU A 62 -25.98 9.91 -19.82
C GLU A 62 -24.86 10.86 -19.36
N PHE A 63 -23.75 10.38 -18.79
CA PHE A 63 -22.62 11.21 -18.38
C PHE A 63 -21.49 11.25 -19.41
N VAL A 64 -21.68 10.58 -20.54
CA VAL A 64 -20.62 10.31 -21.51
C VAL A 64 -21.14 10.53 -22.92
N ASP A 65 -20.53 11.46 -23.64
CA ASP A 65 -20.73 11.60 -25.07
C ASP A 65 -19.68 10.73 -25.78
N VAL A 66 -20.16 9.71 -26.50
CA VAL A 66 -19.31 8.73 -27.17
C VAL A 66 -19.34 9.00 -28.67
N ASN A 67 -18.22 9.49 -29.20
CA ASN A 67 -18.03 9.58 -30.63
C ASN A 67 -17.32 8.30 -31.12
N ILE A 68 -18.09 7.41 -31.75
CA ILE A 68 -17.64 6.07 -32.15
C ILE A 68 -17.10 6.14 -33.58
N HIS A 69 -15.78 6.30 -33.73
CA HIS A 69 -15.10 6.04 -35.02
C HIS A 69 -14.62 4.58 -35.08
N PRO A 70 -14.65 3.92 -36.25
CA PRO A 70 -14.24 2.51 -36.42
C PRO A 70 -12.85 2.14 -35.88
N THR A 71 -11.94 3.11 -35.80
CA THR A 71 -10.52 2.89 -35.43
C THR A 71 -10.10 3.55 -34.11
N LYS A 72 -10.91 4.47 -33.57
CA LYS A 72 -10.62 5.23 -32.36
C LYS A 72 -11.94 5.68 -31.72
N ALA A 73 -12.31 5.11 -30.59
CA ALA A 73 -13.41 5.65 -29.80
C ALA A 73 -12.88 6.84 -28.98
N GLU A 74 -13.45 8.02 -29.20
CA GLU A 74 -13.19 9.20 -28.39
C GLU A 74 -14.39 9.45 -27.49
N ILE A 75 -14.11 9.64 -26.21
CA ILE A 75 -15.13 9.86 -25.19
C ILE A 75 -14.91 11.21 -24.56
N LYS A 76 -15.99 11.99 -24.50
CA LYS A 76 -16.07 13.24 -23.75
C LYS A 76 -16.97 13.05 -22.54
N PHE A 77 -16.43 13.29 -21.36
CA PHE A 77 -17.23 13.24 -20.13
C PHE A 77 -17.96 14.57 -19.95
N LYS A 78 -19.18 14.53 -19.37
CA LYS A 78 -19.88 15.76 -18.98
C LYS A 78 -19.10 16.56 -17.93
N GLU A 79 -18.38 15.86 -17.04
CA GLU A 79 -17.60 16.48 -15.98
C GLU A 79 -16.16 15.92 -15.91
N ASP A 80 -15.30 16.43 -16.79
CA ASP A 80 -13.88 16.02 -16.88
C ASP A 80 -13.12 16.22 -15.56
N ARG A 81 -13.40 17.30 -14.82
CA ARG A 81 -12.75 17.58 -13.52
C ARG A 81 -13.08 16.52 -12.48
N GLY A 82 -14.34 16.07 -12.45
CA GLY A 82 -14.80 15.03 -11.54
C GLY A 82 -14.15 13.68 -11.85
N ILE A 83 -14.01 13.34 -13.13
CA ILE A 83 -13.29 12.14 -13.57
C ILE A 83 -11.82 12.21 -13.20
N PHE A 84 -11.16 13.35 -13.48
CA PHE A 84 -9.76 13.55 -13.11
C PHE A 84 -9.54 13.30 -11.61
N LYS A 85 -10.33 13.97 -10.76
CA LYS A 85 -10.22 13.86 -9.30
C LYS A 85 -10.44 12.42 -8.83
N LYS A 86 -11.48 11.75 -9.33
CA LYS A 86 -11.78 10.35 -8.95
C LYS A 86 -10.66 9.39 -9.33
N VAL A 87 -10.13 9.51 -10.54
CA VAL A 87 -9.02 8.65 -11.01
C VAL A 87 -7.75 8.94 -10.20
N PHE A 88 -7.42 10.22 -10.00
CA PHE A 88 -6.26 10.62 -9.21
C PHE A 88 -6.34 10.08 -7.77
N ASP A 89 -7.47 10.32 -7.08
CA ASP A 89 -7.66 9.91 -5.69
C ASP A 89 -7.58 8.38 -5.54
N ALA A 90 -8.15 7.64 -6.49
CA ALA A 90 -8.12 6.17 -6.49
C ALA A 90 -6.70 5.62 -6.62
N VAL A 91 -5.92 6.12 -7.59
CA VAL A 91 -4.53 5.69 -7.80
C VAL A 91 -3.63 6.12 -6.65
N HIS A 92 -3.76 7.37 -6.21
CA HIS A 92 -2.97 7.89 -5.11
C HIS A 92 -3.24 7.13 -3.82
N LYS A 93 -4.49 6.71 -3.59
CA LYS A 93 -4.83 5.83 -2.46
C LYS A 93 -4.21 4.45 -2.57
N ALA A 94 -4.22 3.84 -3.76
CA ALA A 94 -3.64 2.52 -4.00
C ALA A 94 -2.12 2.49 -3.74
N PHE A 95 -1.37 3.46 -4.27
CA PHE A 95 0.05 3.57 -4.01
C PHE A 95 0.36 3.93 -2.56
N ARG A 96 -0.46 4.80 -1.95
CA ARG A 96 -0.31 5.10 -0.52
C ARG A 96 -0.41 3.82 0.31
N SER A 97 -1.44 2.99 0.12
CA SER A 97 -1.57 1.73 0.86
C SER A 97 -0.41 0.77 0.61
N GLU A 98 0.11 0.72 -0.62
CA GLU A 98 1.27 -0.11 -0.94
C GLU A 98 2.53 0.36 -0.19
N VAL A 99 2.82 1.66 -0.23
CA VAL A 99 3.91 2.27 0.54
C VAL A 99 3.75 1.99 2.03
N PHE A 100 2.53 2.12 2.58
CA PHE A 100 2.29 1.78 3.99
C PHE A 100 2.58 0.31 4.30
N ASN A 101 2.25 -0.61 3.40
CA ASN A 101 2.52 -2.04 3.60
C ASN A 101 4.02 -2.36 3.52
N ASP A 102 4.76 -1.72 2.61
CA ASP A 102 6.21 -1.91 2.48
C ASP A 102 6.97 -1.40 3.73
N PHE A 103 6.44 -0.38 4.40
CA PHE A 103 7.00 0.18 5.64
C PHE A 103 6.39 -0.40 6.92
N TYR A 104 5.35 -1.23 6.82
CA TYR A 104 4.76 -1.89 7.96
C TYR A 104 5.68 -3.01 8.42
N ILE A 105 6.38 -2.79 9.52
CA ILE A 105 7.01 -3.87 10.27
C ILE A 105 5.86 -4.49 11.08
N PRO A 106 5.43 -5.73 10.77
CA PRO A 106 4.48 -6.41 11.63
C PRO A 106 5.08 -6.46 13.03
N GLU A 107 4.36 -5.91 14.01
CA GLU A 107 4.63 -6.28 15.39
C GLU A 107 4.55 -7.80 15.43
N GLU A 108 5.64 -8.46 15.83
CA GLU A 108 5.64 -9.91 16.01
C GLU A 108 4.38 -10.25 16.82
N GLU A 109 3.47 -10.97 16.19
CA GLU A 109 2.38 -11.61 16.92
C GLU A 109 3.07 -12.48 17.96
N LYS A 110 3.11 -12.00 19.20
CA LYS A 110 3.43 -12.86 20.33
C LYS A 110 2.43 -13.99 20.25
N GLU A 111 2.89 -15.15 19.78
CA GLU A 111 2.11 -16.37 19.73
C GLU A 111 1.43 -16.52 21.10
N GLN A 112 0.12 -16.32 21.15
CA GLN A 112 -0.69 -16.82 22.25
C GLN A 112 -0.65 -18.34 22.11
N LYS A 113 0.33 -18.95 22.76
CA LYS A 113 0.23 -20.34 23.16
C LYS A 113 -0.81 -20.37 24.27
N ASP A 114 -2.01 -20.82 23.92
CA ASP A 114 -2.98 -21.32 24.89
C ASP A 114 -2.41 -22.57 25.56
N GLU A 115 -1.51 -22.39 26.51
CA GLU A 115 -1.37 -23.30 27.63
C GLU A 115 -1.70 -22.49 28.88
N VAL A 116 -2.72 -22.92 29.60
CA VAL A 116 -2.98 -22.42 30.95
C VAL A 116 -2.09 -23.22 31.90
N PRO A 117 -1.11 -22.59 32.57
CA PRO A 117 -0.78 -22.98 33.92
C PRO A 117 -1.21 -21.88 34.88
N THR A 118 -2.10 -22.31 35.78
CA THR A 118 -2.36 -21.87 37.15
C THR A 118 -1.52 -20.72 37.70
N GLU A 119 -2.22 -19.80 38.37
CA GLU A 119 -1.73 -18.66 39.13
C GLU A 119 -0.38 -18.85 39.85
N VAL A 120 0.44 -17.81 39.71
CA VAL A 120 1.73 -17.56 40.34
C VAL A 120 1.56 -17.32 41.85
N VAL A 121 2.24 -18.10 42.70
CA VAL A 121 2.91 -17.56 43.89
C VAL A 121 4.14 -18.42 44.20
N GLU A 122 5.34 -17.95 43.87
CA GLU A 122 6.56 -18.45 44.55
C GLU A 122 7.04 -17.38 45.52
N GLU A 123 6.95 -17.71 46.81
CA GLU A 123 7.52 -16.94 47.91
C GLU A 123 9.03 -16.80 47.73
N ILE A 124 9.52 -15.56 47.77
CA ILE A 124 10.96 -15.30 47.81
C ILE A 124 11.45 -15.60 49.23
N SER A 125 11.97 -16.80 49.46
CA SER A 125 12.73 -17.13 50.68
C SER A 125 14.21 -16.81 50.47
N PHE A 126 14.74 -15.84 51.22
CA PHE A 126 16.18 -15.58 51.28
C PHE A 126 16.84 -16.50 52.32
N ASN A 127 17.70 -17.42 51.86
CA ASN A 127 18.59 -18.14 52.77
C ASN A 127 19.79 -17.25 53.11
N ILE A 128 19.69 -16.55 54.25
CA ILE A 128 20.83 -15.87 54.86
C ILE A 128 21.72 -16.96 55.48
N ASN A 129 22.89 -17.20 54.91
CA ASN A 129 23.88 -18.09 55.51
C ASN A 129 24.69 -17.30 56.56
N LEU A 130 24.35 -17.49 57.84
CA LEU A 130 24.91 -16.75 58.98
C LEU A 130 26.23 -17.35 59.52
N ASN A 131 26.98 -18.11 58.71
CA ASN A 131 28.21 -18.77 59.14
C ASN A 131 29.52 -18.07 58.74
N ASP A 132 29.47 -16.91 58.06
CA ASP A 132 30.66 -16.07 57.85
C ASP A 132 30.96 -15.15 59.05
N THR A 133 30.85 -15.69 60.28
CA THR A 133 31.18 -14.96 61.51
C THR A 133 31.88 -15.89 62.52
N TYR A 134 33.21 -15.93 62.38
CA TYR A 134 34.26 -16.36 63.33
C TYR A 134 34.46 -17.85 63.68
N SER A 135 35.58 -18.40 63.17
CA SER A 135 36.63 -19.17 63.90
C SER A 135 37.78 -19.38 62.91
N GLY A 136 38.93 -18.69 62.95
CA GLY A 136 39.86 -18.57 64.07
C GLY A 136 41.02 -19.57 63.86
N ASN A 137 42.16 -19.10 63.36
CA ASN A 137 43.46 -19.78 63.55
C ASN A 137 44.52 -18.72 63.90
N LEU A 138 44.78 -18.64 65.21
CA LEU A 138 45.93 -17.99 65.81
C LEU A 138 47.15 -18.93 65.65
N PRO A 139 48.34 -18.47 65.27
CA PRO A 139 49.55 -19.26 65.50
C PRO A 139 49.95 -19.18 66.99
N LEU A 140 50.18 -20.33 67.62
CA LEU A 140 50.78 -20.46 68.95
C LEU A 140 52.28 -20.83 68.84
N SER A 141 53.00 -20.34 69.85
CA SER A 141 54.44 -20.40 70.21
C SER A 141 55.41 -19.57 69.37
#